data_AF-A0A2H0T7K6-F1
#
_entry.id   AF-A0A2H0T7K6-F1
#
_cell.length_a   1.000
_cell.length_b   1.000
_cell.length_c   1.000
_cell.angle_alpha   90.00
_cell.angle_beta   90.00
_cell.angle_gamma   90.00
#
_symmetry.space_group_name_H-M   'P 1'
#
loop_
_entity.id
_entity.type
_entity.pdbx_description
1 polymer ?
#
loop_
_entity_poly.entity_id
_entity_poly.type
_entity_poly.pdbx_seq_one_letter_code
_entity_poly.pdbx_strand_id
1 'polypeptide(L)'
;MLLFFVGIIEMLIATLWTKMIINTKVAASGFVTMINILIWFYVLQTIVEDISNWHLALLYALGCAIGTSGSTYFFQIIEKRGKKMPRVLATDKNPND
;
A
#
# COMPACT_ATOMS: atom_id res chain seq x y z
N MET A 1 -11.27 -17.24 3.52
CA MET A 1 -11.22 -16.55 2.20
C MET A 1 -11.22 -15.04 2.36
N LEU A 2 -12.18 -14.45 3.09
CA LEU A 2 -12.30 -12.99 3.29
C LEU A 2 -11.04 -12.35 3.91
N LEU A 3 -10.43 -12.99 4.91
CA LEU A 3 -9.19 -12.53 5.56
C LEU A 3 -7.97 -12.41 4.63
N PHE A 4 -7.87 -13.23 3.60
CA PHE A 4 -6.79 -13.14 2.62
C PHE A 4 -6.83 -11.80 1.86
N PHE A 5 -8.02 -11.41 1.40
CA PHE A 5 -8.24 -10.13 0.73
C PHE A 5 -8.08 -8.95 1.69
N VAL A 6 -8.52 -9.11 2.95
CA VAL A 6 -8.32 -8.09 3.98
C VAL A 6 -6.83 -7.85 4.23
N GLY A 7 -5.99 -8.89 4.34
CA GLY A 7 -4.54 -8.74 4.51
C GLY A 7 -3.84 -8.07 3.32
N ILE A 8 -4.28 -8.37 2.08
CA ILE A 8 -3.77 -7.68 0.88
C ILE A 8 -4.15 -6.20 0.91
N ILE A 9 -5.42 -5.89 1.20
CA ILE A 9 -5.94 -4.52 1.24
C ILE A 9 -5.27 -3.72 2.36
N GLU A 10 -5.09 -4.32 3.54
CA GLU A 10 -4.42 -3.70 4.68
C GLU A 10 -2.99 -3.28 4.32
N MET A 11 -2.20 -4.19 3.75
CA MET A 11 -0.81 -3.87 3.37
C MET A 11 -0.73 -2.82 2.26
N LEU A 12 -1.72 -2.77 1.35
CA LEU A 12 -1.84 -1.70 0.34
C LEU A 12 -2.14 -0.34 0.99
N ILE A 13 -3.10 -0.29 1.92
CA ILE A 13 -3.47 0.93 2.65
C ILE A 13 -2.28 1.42 3.49
N ALA A 14 -1.57 0.52 4.18
CA ALA A 14 -0.36 0.85 4.95
C ALA A 14 0.77 1.41 4.06
N THR A 15 0.96 0.86 2.85
CA THR A 15 1.94 1.36 1.89
C THR A 15 1.56 2.76 1.38
N LEU A 16 0.27 2.97 1.07
CA LEU A 16 -0.26 4.28 0.64
C LEU A 16 -0.16 5.34 1.75
N TRP A 17 -0.44 4.95 2.99
CA TRP A 17 -0.26 5.78 4.18
C TRP A 17 1.18 6.24 4.34
N THR A 18 2.12 5.29 4.25
CA THR A 18 3.57 5.57 4.35
C THR A 18 3.99 6.60 3.29
N LYS A 19 3.47 6.48 2.06
CA LYS A 19 3.71 7.45 0.97
C LYS A 19 3.07 8.82 1.25
N MET A 20 1.89 8.87 1.84
CA MET A 20 1.18 10.12 2.18
C MET A 20 1.87 10.89 3.32
N ILE A 21 2.40 10.18 4.31
CA ILE A 21 3.23 10.77 5.37
C ILE A 21 4.45 11.45 4.76
N ILE A 22 5.17 10.75 3.87
CA ILE A 22 6.38 11.28 3.22
C ILE A 22 6.06 12.54 2.39
N ASN A 23 4.87 12.65 1.80
CA ASN A 23 4.43 13.82 1.03
C ASN A 23 3.79 14.93 1.90
N THR A 24 3.95 14.90 3.23
CA THR A 24 3.51 15.96 4.19
C THR A 24 2.01 16.28 4.21
N LYS A 25 1.13 15.37 3.76
CA LYS A 25 -0.34 15.54 3.88
C LYS A 25 -0.84 15.07 5.25
N VAL A 26 -0.57 15.83 6.30
CA VAL A 26 -0.82 15.46 7.72
C VAL A 26 -2.29 15.13 8.02
N ALA A 27 -3.25 15.87 7.46
CA ALA A 27 -4.67 15.60 7.68
C ALA A 27 -5.12 14.29 6.99
N ALA A 28 -4.61 14.02 5.79
CA ALA A 28 -4.92 12.79 5.06
C ALA A 28 -4.25 11.57 5.70
N SER A 29 -3.03 11.71 6.21
CA SER A 29 -2.35 10.61 6.90
C SER A 29 -3.07 10.20 8.17
N GLY A 30 -3.61 11.16 8.94
CA GLY A 30 -4.41 10.87 10.15
C GLY A 30 -5.70 10.09 9.86
N PHE A 31 -6.45 10.47 8.83
CA PHE A 31 -7.67 9.75 8.44
C PHE A 31 -7.38 8.32 7.98
N VAL A 32 -6.29 8.12 7.23
CA VAL A 32 -5.87 6.79 6.79
C VAL A 32 -5.39 5.94 7.97
N THR A 33 -4.69 6.53 8.96
CA THR A 33 -4.34 5.82 10.21
C THR A 33 -5.57 5.34 10.96
N MET A 34 -6.61 6.17 11.07
CA MET A 34 -7.86 5.79 11.73
C MET A 34 -8.51 4.58 11.05
N ILE A 35 -8.61 4.61 9.72
CA ILE A 35 -9.13 3.47 8.93
C ILE A 35 -8.25 2.23 9.11
N ASN A 36 -6.93 2.39 9.10
CA ASN A 36 -6.00 1.28 9.26
C ASN A 36 -6.17 0.57 10.62
N ILE A 37 -6.31 1.34 11.70
CA ILE A 37 -6.53 0.76 13.04
C ILE A 37 -7.88 0.02 13.12
N LEU A 38 -8.93 0.54 12.48
CA LEU A 38 -10.24 -0.13 12.44
C LEU A 38 -10.17 -1.47 11.69
N ILE A 39 -9.44 -1.52 10.58
CA ILE A 39 -9.21 -2.77 9.83
C ILE A 39 -8.42 -3.76 10.70
N TRP A 40 -7.35 -3.29 11.35
CA TRP A 40 -6.54 -4.10 12.26
C TRP A 40 -7.38 -4.70 13.40
N PHE A 41 -8.25 -3.91 14.01
CA PHE A 41 -9.12 -4.36 15.09
C PHE A 41 -10.06 -5.48 14.62
N TYR A 42 -10.67 -5.32 13.44
CA TYR A 42 -11.53 -6.35 12.84
C TYR A 42 -10.77 -7.65 12.54
N VAL A 43 -9.56 -7.53 11.98
CA VAL A 43 -8.69 -8.69 11.70
C VAL A 43 -8.33 -9.41 12.99
N LEU A 44 -7.87 -8.69 14.01
CA LEU A 44 -7.51 -9.26 15.30
C LEU A 44 -8.70 -9.96 15.95
N GLN A 45 -9.89 -9.35 15.94
CA GLN A 45 -11.09 -10.00 16.47
C GLN A 45 -11.39 -11.29 15.74
N THR A 46 -11.33 -11.28 14.41
CA THR A 46 -11.60 -12.49 13.59
C THR A 46 -10.58 -13.60 13.85
N ILE A 47 -9.29 -13.24 14.02
CA ILE A 47 -8.23 -14.22 14.32
C ILE A 47 -8.37 -14.79 15.74
N VAL A 48 -8.77 -13.97 16.71
CA VAL A 48 -8.92 -14.37 18.11
C VAL A 48 -10.19 -15.22 18.33
N GLU A 49 -11.30 -14.88 17.67
CA GLU A 49 -12.55 -15.67 17.72
C GLU A 49 -12.36 -17.08 17.10
N ASP A 50 -11.51 -17.21 16.10
CA ASP A 50 -11.29 -18.45 15.33
C ASP A 50 -9.88 -19.05 15.56
N ILE A 51 -9.31 -18.87 16.76
CA ILE A 51 -7.93 -19.26 17.10
C ILE A 51 -7.65 -20.78 16.96
N SER A 52 -8.70 -21.60 16.93
CA SER A 52 -8.59 -23.04 16.68
C SER A 52 -8.21 -23.35 15.22
N ASN A 53 -8.52 -22.44 14.27
CA ASN A 53 -8.17 -22.55 12.86
C ASN A 53 -6.87 -21.79 12.53
N TRP A 54 -5.72 -22.39 12.85
CA TRP A 54 -4.40 -21.89 12.46
C TRP A 54 -4.25 -21.62 10.95
N HIS A 55 -5.09 -22.27 10.13
CA HIS A 55 -5.16 -22.07 8.68
C HIS A 55 -5.62 -20.64 8.30
N LEU A 56 -6.48 -20.00 9.11
CA LEU A 56 -6.92 -18.61 8.90
C LEU A 56 -5.76 -17.63 9.06
N ALA A 57 -4.94 -17.81 10.10
CA ALA A 57 -3.75 -16.99 10.33
C ALA A 57 -2.73 -17.13 9.18
N LEU A 58 -2.60 -18.34 8.64
CA LEU A 58 -1.69 -18.62 7.53
C LEU A 58 -2.16 -17.97 6.21
N LEU A 59 -3.47 -18.00 5.93
CA LEU A 59 -4.07 -17.27 4.81
C LEU A 59 -3.90 -15.76 4.96
N TYR A 60 -4.04 -15.23 6.17
CA TYR A 60 -3.78 -13.82 6.45
C TYR A 60 -2.32 -13.45 6.19
N ALA A 61 -1.37 -14.25 6.69
CA ALA A 61 0.05 -14.06 6.45
C ALA A 61 0.42 -14.12 4.95
N LEU A 62 -0.18 -15.05 4.19
CA LEU A 62 -0.01 -15.12 2.74
C LEU A 62 -0.57 -13.89 2.03
N GLY A 63 -1.74 -13.40 2.46
CA GLY A 63 -2.32 -12.14 1.97
C GLY A 63 -1.39 -10.95 2.21
N CYS A 64 -0.81 -10.85 3.40
CA CYS A 64 0.15 -9.81 3.75
C CYS A 64 1.44 -9.87 2.91
N ALA A 65 1.99 -11.07 2.70
CA ALA A 65 3.19 -11.27 1.90
C ALA A 65 2.98 -10.88 0.42
N ILE A 66 1.84 -11.28 -0.14
CA ILE A 66 1.45 -10.92 -1.52
C ILE A 66 1.15 -9.42 -1.61
N GLY A 67 0.43 -8.85 -0.64
CA GLY A 67 0.13 -7.42 -0.59
C GLY A 67 1.39 -6.57 -0.57
N THR A 68 2.38 -6.93 0.25
CA THR A 68 3.67 -6.23 0.35
C THR A 68 4.51 -6.38 -0.92
N SER A 69 4.63 -7.60 -1.44
CA SER A 69 5.42 -7.87 -2.65
C SER A 69 4.78 -7.20 -3.87
N GLY A 70 3.45 -7.26 -3.96
CA GLY A 70 2.65 -6.65 -5.01
C GLY A 70 2.70 -5.12 -4.96
N SER A 71 2.53 -4.51 -3.78
CA SER A 71 2.60 -3.06 -3.63
C SER A 71 3.99 -2.53 -3.98
N THR A 72 5.05 -3.22 -3.53
CA THR A 72 6.45 -2.86 -3.83
C THR A 72 6.74 -2.99 -5.32
N TYR A 73 6.30 -4.08 -5.95
CA TYR A 73 6.50 -4.29 -7.39
C TYR A 73 5.73 -3.26 -8.23
N PHE A 74 4.48 -2.97 -7.86
CA PHE A 74 3.66 -1.96 -8.53
C PHE A 74 4.26 -0.56 -8.37
N PHE A 75 4.79 -0.25 -7.20
CA PHE A 75 5.48 1.01 -6.93
C PHE A 75 6.75 1.16 -7.78
N GLN A 76 7.58 0.11 -7.85
CA GLN A 76 8.75 0.09 -8.73
C GLN A 76 8.38 0.28 -10.21
N ILE A 77 7.26 -0.32 -10.67
CA ILE A 77 6.76 -0.12 -12.03
C ILE A 77 6.30 1.33 -12.26
N ILE A 78 5.54 1.91 -11.32
CA ILE A 78 5.07 3.30 -11.41
C ILE A 78 6.26 4.26 -11.41
N GLU A 79 7.25 4.03 -10.55
CA GLU A 79 8.43 4.89 -10.46
C GLU A 79 9.33 4.77 -11.70
N LYS A 80 9.48 3.56 -12.25
CA LYS A 80 10.16 3.33 -13.54
C LYS A 80 9.43 3.97 -14.72
N ARG A 81 8.09 4.01 -14.72
CA ARG A 81 7.29 4.72 -15.74
C ARG A 81 7.32 6.23 -15.56
N GLY A 82 7.29 6.73 -14.32
CA GLY A 82 7.41 8.15 -13.99
C GLY A 82 8.77 8.76 -14.35
N LYS A 83 9.86 7.99 -14.23
CA LYS A 83 11.20 8.44 -14.68
C LYS A 83 11.36 8.50 -16.21
N LYS A 84 10.46 7.92 -17.01
CA LYS A 84 10.50 8.01 -18.48
C LYS A 84 9.78 9.25 -19.05
N MET A 85 9.18 10.11 -18.23
CA MET A 85 8.63 11.40 -18.67
C MET A 85 8.81 12.43 -17.55
N PRO A 86 9.96 13.15 -17.52
CA PRO A 86 10.16 14.31 -18.38
C PRO A 86 11.61 14.45 -18.88
N ARG A 87 11.89 14.05 -20.12
CA ARG A 87 13.03 14.60 -20.89
C ARG A 87 12.70 14.84 -22.37
N VAL A 88 11.42 14.79 -22.74
CA VAL A 88 10.95 15.10 -24.11
C VAL A 88 10.35 16.51 -24.20
N LEU A 89 10.36 17.28 -23.10
CA LEU A 89 10.00 18.71 -23.10
C LEU A 89 11.17 19.63 -22.74
N ALA A 90 12.41 19.12 -22.76
CA ALA A 90 13.62 19.92 -22.52
C ALA A 90 14.43 20.18 -23.81
N THR A 91 13.80 20.04 -24.97
CA THR A 91 14.38 20.42 -26.27
C THR A 91 13.40 21.29 -27.02
N ASP A 92 13.21 22.54 -26.57
CA ASP A 92 12.76 23.62 -27.47
C ASP A 92 13.11 25.04 -27.00
N LYS A 93 14.19 25.22 -26.21
CA LYS A 93 14.79 26.56 -26.09
C LYS A 93 16.31 26.47 -26.14
N ASN A 94 16.79 26.28 -27.36
CA ASN A 94 17.95 27.02 -27.83
C ASN A 94 17.45 27.84 -29.03
N PRO A 95 17.58 29.17 -28.97
CA PRO A 95 18.33 29.75 -30.07
C PRO A 95 19.36 30.75 -29.55
N ASN A 96 20.57 30.65 -30.10
CA ASN A 96 21.37 31.82 -30.40
C ASN A 96 20.64 32.62 -31.48
N ASP A 97 19.64 33.42 -31.07
CA ASP A 97 19.06 34.54 -31.83
C ASP A 97 18.72 35.66 -30.83
#